data_AF-A0A950H4U5-F1
#
_entry.id   AF-A0A950H4U5-F1
#
_cell.length_a   1.000
_cell.length_b   1.000
_cell.length_c   1.000
_cell.angle_alpha   90.00
_cell.angle_beta   90.00
_cell.angle_gamma   90.00
#
_symmetry.space_group_name_H-M   'P 1'
#
loop_
_entity.id
_entity.type
_entity.pdbx_description
1 polymer ?
#
loop_
_entity_poly.entity_id
_entity_poly.type
_entity_poly.pdbx_seq_one_letter_code
_entity_poly.pdbx_strand_id
1 'polypeptide(L)'
;MAEDDLDLSTLSDEDLVAQMHDDLYDGLKEEVEEGVRVLLERGWAPYDVLTNALVEGMRIVGIDFRDGILFVPEVLMSANAMKA
;
A
#
# COMPACT_ATOMS: atom_id res chain seq x y z
N MET A 1 -6.39 7.38 -19.21
CA MET A 1 -6.07 6.00 -19.65
C MET A 1 -6.44 5.14 -18.46
N ALA A 2 -7.23 4.09 -18.70
CA ALA A 2 -8.04 3.38 -17.71
C ALA A 2 -7.36 3.21 -16.35
N GLU A 3 -7.93 3.86 -15.32
CA GLU A 3 -8.00 3.24 -13.99
C GLU A 3 -8.91 2.03 -14.20
N ASP A 4 -8.35 0.93 -14.72
CA ASP A 4 -9.02 -0.36 -14.65
C ASP A 4 -9.25 -0.57 -13.16
N ASP A 5 -10.52 -0.66 -12.76
CA ASP A 5 -11.02 -1.10 -11.46
C ASP A 5 -10.40 -2.48 -11.20
N LEU A 6 -9.16 -2.47 -10.72
CA LEU A 6 -8.31 -3.64 -10.64
C LEU A 6 -8.82 -4.41 -9.43
N ASP A 7 -9.51 -5.52 -9.68
CA ASP A 7 -10.08 -6.33 -8.60
C ASP A 7 -8.95 -6.96 -7.78
N LEU A 8 -8.62 -6.30 -6.66
CA LEU A 8 -7.55 -6.67 -5.72
C LEU A 8 -7.74 -8.10 -5.19
N SER A 9 -8.98 -8.59 -5.13
CA SER A 9 -9.29 -9.94 -4.66
C SER A 9 -8.84 -11.03 -5.64
N THR A 10 -8.58 -10.69 -6.90
CA THR A 10 -8.13 -11.63 -7.93
C THR A 10 -6.60 -11.78 -8.00
N LEU A 11 -5.86 -10.86 -7.38
CA LEU A 11 -4.40 -10.86 -7.36
C LEU A 11 -3.85 -11.99 -6.47
N SER A 12 -2.65 -12.49 -6.78
CA SER A 12 -1.94 -13.36 -5.84
C SER A 12 -1.54 -12.58 -4.58
N ASP A 13 -1.16 -13.26 -3.50
CA ASP A 13 -0.73 -12.55 -2.28
C ASP A 13 0.50 -11.67 -2.54
N GLU A 14 1.42 -12.13 -3.39
CA GLU A 14 2.63 -11.38 -3.75
C GLU A 14 2.30 -10.15 -4.60
N ASP A 15 1.41 -10.30 -5.58
CA ASP A 15 0.98 -9.20 -6.45
C ASP A 15 0.13 -8.19 -5.68
N LEU A 16 -0.73 -8.66 -4.76
CA LEU A 16 -1.54 -7.79 -3.92
C LEU A 16 -0.66 -6.95 -2.98
N VAL A 17 0.37 -7.55 -2.38
CA VAL A 17 1.33 -6.82 -1.54
C VAL A 17 2.09 -5.77 -2.36
N ALA A 18 2.52 -6.11 -3.58
CA ALA A 18 3.19 -5.17 -4.47
C ALA A 18 2.26 -4.02 -4.88
N GLN A 19 1.01 -4.32 -5.25
CA GLN A 19 0.02 -3.31 -5.59
C GLN A 19 -0.25 -2.37 -4.41
N MET A 20 -0.40 -2.92 -3.19
CA MET A 20 -0.56 -2.11 -1.99
C MET A 20 0.63 -1.18 -1.70
N HIS A 21 1.85 -1.52 -2.14
CA HIS A 21 3.00 -0.62 -2.02
C HIS A 21 2.85 0.58 -2.96
N ASP A 22 2.40 0.36 -4.18
CA ASP A 22 2.12 1.42 -5.15
C ASP A 22 0.94 2.29 -4.68
N ASP A 23 -0.14 1.67 -4.19
CA ASP A 23 -1.30 2.38 -3.65
C ASP A 23 -0.92 3.25 -2.44
N LEU A 24 -0.05 2.74 -1.56
CA LEU A 24 0.53 3.52 -0.45
C LEU A 24 1.39 4.68 -0.96
N TYR A 25 2.19 4.45 -2.00
CA TYR A 25 3.04 5.47 -2.60
C TYR A 25 2.20 6.61 -3.17
N ASP A 26 1.11 6.28 -3.87
CA ASP A 26 0.19 7.24 -4.48
C ASP A 26 -0.81 7.85 -3.47
N GLY A 27 -0.90 7.30 -2.26
CA GLY A 27 -1.78 7.79 -1.20
C GLY A 27 -3.26 7.38 -1.38
N LEU A 28 -3.48 6.27 -2.08
CA LEU A 28 -4.78 5.67 -2.36
C LEU A 28 -5.31 4.91 -1.13
N LYS A 29 -6.08 5.61 -0.30
CA LYS A 29 -6.51 5.10 1.00
C LYS A 29 -7.51 3.94 0.89
N GLU A 30 -8.47 4.02 -0.02
CA GLU A 30 -9.59 3.08 -0.09
C GLU A 30 -9.10 1.70 -0.57
N GLU A 31 -8.16 1.72 -1.50
CA GLU A 31 -7.47 0.59 -2.12
C GLU A 31 -6.56 -0.12 -1.12
N VAL A 32 -5.83 0.64 -0.29
CA VAL A 32 -5.04 0.09 0.81
C VAL A 32 -5.94 -0.59 1.86
N GLU A 33 -7.07 0.03 2.23
CA GLU A 33 -8.02 -0.57 3.18
C GLU A 33 -8.63 -1.86 2.63
N GLU A 34 -8.94 -1.89 1.33
CA GLU A 34 -9.42 -3.09 0.64
C GLU A 34 -8.35 -4.19 0.62
N GLY A 35 -7.11 -3.88 0.21
CA GLY A 35 -6.01 -4.84 0.20
C GLY A 35 -5.71 -5.46 1.56
N VAL A 36 -5.74 -4.65 2.63
CA VAL A 36 -5.61 -5.16 4.02
C VAL A 36 -6.72 -6.16 4.33
N ARG A 37 -7.96 -5.84 3.97
CA ARG A 37 -9.12 -6.71 4.23
C ARG A 37 -9.01 -8.02 3.47
N VAL A 38 -8.63 -7.97 2.20
CA VAL A 38 -8.41 -9.15 1.36
C VAL A 38 -7.33 -10.06 1.98
N LEU A 39 -6.18 -9.51 2.40
CA LEU A 39 -5.12 -10.31 3.03
C LEU A 39 -5.59 -10.96 4.35
N LEU A 40 -6.34 -10.23 5.17
CA LEU A 40 -6.91 -10.77 6.41
C LEU A 40 -7.94 -11.88 6.14
N GLU A 41 -8.78 -11.73 5.11
CA GLU A 41 -9.74 -12.76 4.68
C GLU A 41 -9.04 -14.00 4.15
N ARG A 42 -7.87 -13.84 3.52
CA ARG A 42 -6.98 -14.94 3.09
C ARG A 42 -6.24 -15.62 4.24
N GLY A 43 -6.40 -15.13 5.47
CA GLY A 43 -5.87 -15.74 6.69
C GLY A 43 -4.49 -15.27 7.10
N TRP A 44 -3.99 -14.17 6.53
CA TRP A 44 -2.76 -13.53 7.01
C TRP A 44 -2.93 -13.04 8.44
N ALA A 45 -1.90 -13.17 9.26
CA ALA A 45 -1.94 -12.57 10.59
C ALA A 45 -1.88 -11.03 10.46
N PRO A 46 -2.59 -10.27 11.32
CA PRO A 46 -2.52 -8.81 11.30
C PRO A 46 -1.09 -8.26 11.38
N TYR A 47 -0.21 -8.97 12.08
CA TYR A 47 1.20 -8.62 12.17
C TYR A 47 1.94 -8.77 10.84
N ASP A 48 1.62 -9.81 10.07
CA ASP A 48 2.25 -10.06 8.76
C ASP A 48 1.77 -9.05 7.73
N VAL A 49 0.48 -8.67 7.76
CA VAL A 49 -0.06 -7.61 6.90
C VAL A 49 0.62 -6.27 7.22
N LEU A 50 0.71 -5.91 8.50
CA LEU A 50 1.38 -4.68 8.93
C LEU A 50 2.85 -4.65 8.49
N THR A 51 3.58 -5.76 8.69
CA THR A 51 5.04 -5.79 8.49
C THR A 51 5.41 -5.91 7.02
N ASN A 52 4.73 -6.80 6.27
CA ASN A 52 5.12 -7.12 4.90
C ASN A 52 4.44 -6.24 3.85
N ALA A 53 3.20 -5.79 4.10
CA ALA A 53 2.50 -4.89 3.18
C ALA A 53 2.74 -3.42 3.56
N LEU A 54 2.30 -3.00 4.75
CA LEU A 54 2.23 -1.57 5.07
C LEU A 54 3.59 -0.94 5.42
N VAL A 55 4.36 -1.55 6.32
CA VAL A 55 5.66 -1.02 6.76
C VAL A 55 6.67 -1.06 5.62
N GLU A 56 6.65 -2.13 4.83
CA GLU A 56 7.56 -2.26 3.69
C GLU A 56 7.25 -1.26 2.58
N GLY A 57 5.97 -1.01 2.28
CA GLY A 57 5.57 0.07 1.37
C GLY A 57 6.04 1.44 1.86
N MET A 58 5.86 1.73 3.15
CA MET A 58 6.32 3.00 3.74
C MET A 58 7.85 3.15 3.76
N ARG A 59 8.59 2.03 3.79
CA ARG A 59 10.06 2.04 3.68
C ARG A 59 10.50 2.61 2.32
N ILE A 60 9.80 2.28 1.24
CA ILE A 60 10.09 2.79 -0.12
C ILE A 60 9.86 4.30 -0.16
N VAL A 61 8.69 4.76 0.28
CA VAL A 61 8.35 6.19 0.39
C VAL A 61 9.41 6.96 1.18
N GLY A 62 9.90 6.40 2.30
CA GLY A 62 10.93 7.02 3.12
C GLY A 62 12.31 7.10 2.45
N ILE A 63 12.66 6.13 1.61
CA ILE A 63 13.88 6.15 0.80
C ILE A 63 13.77 7.24 -0.27
N ASP A 64 12.66 7.29 -0.99
CA ASP A 64 12.46 8.23 -2.09
C ASP A 64 12.33 9.68 -1.62
N PHE A 65 11.74 9.90 -0.44
CA PHE A 65 11.76 11.22 0.22
C PHE A 65 13.18 11.67 0.58
N ARG A 66 14.00 10.77 1.12
CA ARG A 66 15.40 11.07 1.47
C ARG A 66 16.23 11.37 0.22
N ASP A 67 15.97 10.65 -0.86
CA ASP A 67 16.70 10.77 -2.12
C ASP A 67 16.20 11.97 -2.96
N GLY A 68 15.16 12.68 -2.48
CA GLY A 68 14.64 13.91 -3.08
C GLY A 68 13.69 13.68 -4.26
N ILE A 69 13.15 12.46 -4.38
CA ILE A 69 12.16 12.07 -5.39
C ILE A 69 10.75 12.51 -4.95
N LEU A 70 10.42 12.29 -3.68
CA LEU A 70 9.16 12.73 -3.06
C LEU A 70 9.35 14.00 -2.24
N PHE A 71 8.30 14.82 -2.13
CA PHE A 71 8.26 15.97 -1.24
C PHE A 71 7.30 15.75 -0.06
N VAL A 72 7.27 16.73 0.86
CA VAL A 72 6.48 16.64 2.10
C VAL A 72 4.98 16.40 1.84
N PRO A 73 4.32 17.08 0.88
CA PRO A 73 2.91 16.82 0.60
C PRO A 73 2.61 15.36 0.21
N GLU A 74 3.45 14.77 -0.64
CA GLU A 74 3.30 13.39 -1.12
C GLU A 74 3.50 12.40 0.02
N VAL A 75 4.54 12.58 0.84
CA VAL A 75 4.76 11.71 2.02
C VAL A 75 3.60 11.77 3.01
N LEU A 76 2.98 12.95 3.17
CA LEU A 76 1.80 13.09 4.04
C LEU A 76 0.57 12.38 3.46
N MET A 77 0.43 12.28 2.14
CA MET A 77 -0.62 11.50 1.50
C MET A 77 -0.41 10.00 1.76
N SER A 78 0.79 9.49 1.53
CA SER A 78 1.14 8.09 1.83
C SER A 78 0.93 7.74 3.30
N ALA A 79 1.35 8.64 4.21
CA ALA A 79 1.15 8.44 5.65
C ALA A 79 -0.33 8.43 6.07
N ASN A 80 -1.19 9.18 5.37
CA ASN A 80 -2.63 9.14 5.60
C ASN A 80 -3.26 7.84 5.10
N ALA A 81 -2.81 7.32 3.95
CA ALA A 81 -3.23 6.02 3.43
C ALA A 81 -2.82 4.87 4.37
N MET A 82 -1.61 4.92 4.94
CA MET A 82 -1.13 3.92 5.91
C MET A 82 -1.99 3.84 7.19
N LYS A 83 -2.64 4.93 7.58
CA LYS A 83 -3.43 5.00 8.83
C LYS A 83 -4.85 4.42 8.68
N ALA A 84 -5.24 3.98 7.48
CA ALA A 84 -6.57 3.45 7.19
C ALA A 84 -6.92 2.25 8.07
#